data_AF-A0A8T2HAY9-F1
#
_entry.id   AF-A0A8T2HAY9-F1
#
_cell.length_a   1.000
_cell.length_b   1.000
_cell.length_c   1.000
_cell.angle_alpha   90.00
_cell.angle_beta   90.00
_cell.angle_gamma   90.00
#
_symmetry.space_group_name_H-M   'P 1'
#
loop_
_entity.id
_entity.type
_entity.pdbx_description
1 polymer ?
#
loop_
_entity_poly.entity_id
_entity_poly.type
_entity_poly.pdbx_seq_one_letter_code
_entity_poly.pdbx_strand_id
1 'polypeptide(L)'
;MVVNKYMEFNRGLHMQYFKVNFGGTTVYTNRFLEWIATAVDRGVQHLDVGSTNLIFIKEFMPKNIYKSKTLVSLKLANVGIMKHQELVVSLPCLKIMHLNNVYYDDGPSKITEKLLLGCPVLEEFTMMRVPNFDNEESHSVLRVRSQTLKIFCLTFYWGMYSTVFSVEIDAPRLKYMSFRDDLSAGIVVKNLSSLVKIDLDTDFNVNVDTSPLEPVDLSPLSLLENGTADSHIP
;
A
#
# COMPACT_ATOMS: atom_id res chain seq x y z
N MET A 1 5.93 34.10 -10.52
CA MET A 1 5.06 33.39 -9.56
C MET A 1 5.73 33.31 -8.20
N VAL A 2 5.00 33.43 -7.09
CA VAL A 2 5.54 33.49 -5.71
C VAL A 2 6.43 32.29 -5.37
N VAL A 3 6.09 31.08 -5.85
CA VAL A 3 6.84 29.84 -5.60
C VAL A 3 8.26 29.89 -6.19
N ASN A 4 8.41 30.36 -7.43
CA ASN A 4 9.74 30.53 -8.05
C ASN A 4 10.62 31.46 -7.21
N LYS A 5 10.08 32.60 -6.78
CA LYS A 5 10.80 33.53 -5.91
C LYS A 5 11.17 32.87 -4.58
N TYR A 6 10.24 32.18 -3.91
CA TYR A 6 10.55 31.47 -2.66
C TYR A 6 11.66 30.43 -2.85
N MET A 7 11.62 29.64 -3.92
CA MET A 7 12.66 28.69 -4.27
C MET A 7 14.00 29.38 -4.58
N GLU A 8 13.99 30.55 -5.21
CA GLU A 8 15.21 31.31 -5.51
C GLU A 8 15.83 31.96 -4.28
N PHE A 9 15.03 32.59 -3.42
CA PHE A 9 15.49 33.30 -2.23
C PHE A 9 15.92 32.37 -1.09
N ASN A 10 15.35 31.15 -1.01
CA ASN A 10 15.65 30.21 0.07
C ASN A 10 16.54 29.03 -0.37
N ARG A 11 17.48 29.27 -1.30
CA ARG A 11 18.40 28.23 -1.79
C ARG A 11 19.27 27.60 -0.68
N GLY A 12 19.55 28.33 0.40
CA GLY A 12 20.40 27.88 1.50
C GLY A 12 19.67 27.34 2.73
N LEU A 13 18.33 27.34 2.74
CA LEU A 13 17.54 26.87 3.89
C LEU A 13 17.08 25.42 3.67
N HIS A 14 17.16 24.60 4.71
CA HIS A 14 16.56 23.27 4.71
C HIS A 14 15.03 23.41 4.65
N MET A 15 14.47 23.06 3.49
CA MET A 15 13.03 23.04 3.29
C MET A 15 12.44 21.88 4.09
N GLN A 16 11.80 22.13 5.22
CA GLN A 16 11.28 21.02 6.04
C GLN A 16 10.03 20.38 5.42
N TYR A 17 9.12 21.22 4.91
CA TYR A 17 7.81 20.81 4.42
C TYR A 17 7.54 21.42 3.05
N PHE A 18 7.06 20.62 2.10
CA PHE A 18 6.62 21.07 0.79
C PHE A 18 5.27 20.43 0.46
N LYS A 19 4.26 21.27 0.25
CA LYS A 19 2.94 20.84 -0.20
C LYS A 19 2.53 21.56 -1.46
N VAL A 20 2.08 20.79 -2.44
CA VAL A 20 1.54 21.33 -3.68
C VAL A 20 0.34 20.51 -4.10
N ASN A 21 -0.77 21.21 -4.33
CA ASN A 21 -1.93 20.67 -5.02
C ASN A 21 -2.07 21.41 -6.34
N PHE A 22 -1.97 20.69 -7.45
CA PHE A 22 -2.12 21.29 -8.78
C PHE A 22 -3.45 20.88 -9.39
N GLY A 23 -4.07 21.82 -10.10
CA GLY A 23 -5.34 21.66 -10.79
C GLY A 23 -5.33 22.45 -12.10
N GLY A 24 -6.05 21.97 -13.10
CA GLY A 24 -6.22 22.66 -14.39
C GLY A 24 -5.66 21.92 -15.60
N THR A 25 -5.84 22.51 -16.78
CA THR A 25 -5.38 21.97 -18.07
C THR A 25 -3.86 21.93 -18.18
N THR A 26 -3.37 20.94 -18.92
CA THR A 26 -2.00 20.40 -19.11
C THR A 26 -0.81 21.37 -19.27
N VAL A 27 -1.00 22.68 -19.27
CA VAL A 27 0.03 23.65 -19.71
C VAL A 27 1.08 23.97 -18.64
N TYR A 28 0.88 23.58 -17.38
CA TYR A 28 1.80 23.92 -16.27
C TYR A 28 2.39 22.73 -15.50
N THR A 29 2.12 21.51 -15.93
CA THR A 29 2.54 20.25 -15.28
C THR A 29 4.05 20.18 -15.05
N ASN A 30 4.84 20.53 -16.08
CA ASN A 30 6.31 20.53 -16.00
C ASN A 30 6.87 21.41 -14.88
N ARG A 31 6.27 22.58 -14.61
CA ARG A 31 6.75 23.48 -13.54
C ARG A 31 6.50 22.91 -12.14
N PHE A 32 5.40 22.19 -11.95
CA PHE A 32 5.12 21.55 -10.67
C PHE A 32 6.10 20.41 -10.40
N LEU A 33 6.38 19.59 -11.43
CA LEU A 33 7.37 18.52 -11.34
C LEU A 33 8.77 19.06 -11.03
N GLU A 34 9.17 20.19 -11.63
CA GLU A 34 10.43 20.87 -11.31
C GLU A 34 10.49 21.35 -9.86
N TRP A 35 9.41 21.93 -9.32
CA TRP A 35 9.39 22.34 -7.90
C TRP A 35 9.46 21.16 -6.95
N ILE A 36 8.76 20.07 -7.25
CA ILE A 36 8.80 18.86 -6.45
C ILE A 36 10.21 18.27 -6.47
N ALA A 37 10.81 18.13 -7.66
CA ALA A 37 12.18 17.64 -7.80
C ALA A 37 13.17 18.53 -7.03
N THR A 38 13.04 19.85 -7.17
CA THR A 38 13.88 20.83 -6.47
C THR A 38 13.71 20.73 -4.94
N ALA A 39 12.49 20.57 -4.44
CA ALA A 39 12.24 20.42 -3.00
C ALA A 39 12.93 19.17 -2.45
N VAL A 40 12.85 18.05 -3.19
CA VAL A 40 13.52 16.80 -2.83
C VAL A 40 15.03 16.93 -2.84
N ASP A 41 15.61 17.53 -3.88
CA ASP A 41 17.06 17.74 -3.98
C ASP A 41 17.59 18.67 -2.87
N ARG A 42 16.73 19.53 -2.33
CA ARG A 42 17.02 20.40 -1.17
C ARG A 42 16.80 19.73 0.19
N GLY A 43 16.51 18.44 0.21
CA GLY A 43 16.43 17.66 1.44
C GLY A 43 15.10 17.81 2.17
N VAL A 44 13.98 17.93 1.45
CA VAL A 44 12.66 17.98 2.09
C VAL A 44 12.38 16.77 2.97
N GLN A 45 11.78 17.01 4.14
CA GLN A 45 11.42 15.96 5.09
C GLN A 45 9.96 15.53 4.92
N HIS A 46 9.07 16.47 4.62
CA HIS A 46 7.64 16.20 4.46
C HIS A 46 7.18 16.67 3.08
N LEU A 47 6.76 15.73 2.25
CA LEU A 47 6.28 16.00 0.90
C LEU A 47 4.81 15.58 0.79
N ASP A 48 3.96 16.51 0.38
CA ASP A 48 2.52 16.32 0.17
C ASP A 48 2.14 16.84 -1.22
N VAL A 49 1.96 15.92 -2.17
CA VAL A 49 1.70 16.22 -3.57
C VAL A 49 0.35 15.67 -3.97
N GLY A 50 -0.51 16.53 -4.50
CA GLY A 50 -1.82 16.15 -4.99
C GLY A 50 -2.17 16.76 -6.33
N SER A 51 -3.02 16.06 -7.08
CA SER A 51 -3.72 16.60 -8.24
C SER A 51 -5.21 16.69 -7.95
N THR A 52 -5.87 17.75 -8.43
CA THR A 52 -7.34 17.83 -8.43
C THR A 52 -7.96 17.23 -9.69
N ASN A 53 -7.15 16.85 -10.68
CA ASN A 53 -7.63 16.25 -11.92
C ASN A 53 -7.83 14.74 -11.71
N LEU A 54 -9.08 14.34 -11.46
CA LEU A 54 -9.41 12.95 -11.12
C LEU A 54 -9.41 11.98 -12.31
N ILE A 55 -9.45 12.46 -13.56
CA ILE A 55 -10.02 11.64 -14.64
C ILE A 55 -9.06 11.30 -15.79
N PHE A 56 -8.00 12.07 -16.12
CA PHE A 56 -7.30 11.80 -17.40
C PHE A 56 -5.78 12.02 -17.48
N ILE A 57 -5.11 12.59 -16.47
CA ILE A 57 -3.66 12.89 -16.60
C ILE A 57 -2.90 12.20 -15.47
N LYS A 58 -2.12 11.18 -15.85
CA LYS A 58 -1.25 10.42 -14.97
C LYS A 58 0.12 11.09 -14.97
N GLU A 59 0.28 12.18 -14.23
CA GLU A 59 1.59 12.81 -14.06
C GLU A 59 2.49 11.94 -13.20
N PHE A 60 3.53 11.38 -13.82
CA PHE A 60 4.49 10.55 -13.10
C PHE A 60 5.40 11.41 -12.23
N MET A 61 5.45 11.05 -10.95
CA MET A 61 6.22 11.77 -9.96
C MET A 61 7.74 11.65 -10.19
N PRO A 62 8.52 12.73 -9.93
CA PRO A 62 9.97 12.74 -10.12
C PRO A 62 10.70 11.57 -9.47
N LYS A 63 11.70 11.02 -10.16
CA LYS A 63 12.44 9.82 -9.71
C LYS A 63 13.22 10.04 -8.41
N ASN A 64 13.64 11.26 -8.14
CA ASN A 64 14.42 11.59 -6.95
C ASN A 64 13.61 11.47 -5.65
N ILE A 65 12.27 11.58 -5.69
CA ILE A 65 11.41 11.33 -4.53
C ILE A 65 11.76 9.98 -3.92
N TYR A 66 11.78 8.91 -4.73
CA TYR A 66 11.97 7.54 -4.30
C TYR A 66 13.40 7.18 -3.89
N LYS A 67 14.34 8.14 -3.98
CA LYS A 67 15.74 7.98 -3.56
C LYS A 67 16.14 9.00 -2.49
N SER A 68 15.19 9.76 -1.96
CA SER A 68 15.46 10.78 -0.96
C SER A 68 15.94 10.17 0.35
N LYS A 69 17.06 10.69 0.86
CA LYS A 69 17.63 10.30 2.15
C LYS A 69 17.07 11.11 3.33
N THR A 70 16.22 12.10 3.06
CA THR A 70 15.71 13.04 4.07
C THR A 70 14.21 12.91 4.29
N LEU A 71 13.47 12.33 3.34
CA LEU A 71 12.02 12.20 3.44
C LEU A 71 11.64 11.34 4.66
N VAL A 72 10.83 11.93 5.53
CA VAL A 72 10.21 11.33 6.72
C VAL A 72 8.72 11.05 6.45
N SER A 73 8.05 11.90 5.68
CA SER A 73 6.64 11.74 5.29
C SER A 73 6.46 11.96 3.80
N LEU A 74 5.76 11.04 3.14
CA LEU A 74 5.39 11.13 1.74
C LEU A 74 3.88 10.94 1.59
N LYS A 75 3.20 11.92 1.02
CA LYS A 75 1.77 11.86 0.70
C LYS A 75 1.60 12.17 -0.78
N LEU A 76 0.98 11.25 -1.50
CA LEU A 76 0.72 11.35 -2.93
C LEU A 76 -0.78 11.15 -3.17
N ALA A 77 -1.41 12.06 -3.92
CA ALA A 77 -2.84 11.99 -4.24
C ALA A 77 -3.10 12.24 -5.72
N ASN A 78 -3.81 11.33 -6.40
CA ASN A 78 -4.21 11.46 -7.82
C ASN A 78 -3.02 11.70 -8.77
N VAL A 79 -1.90 11.00 -8.54
CA VAL A 79 -0.66 11.13 -9.35
C VAL A 79 -0.17 9.75 -9.80
N GLY A 80 0.74 9.72 -10.77
CA GLY A 80 1.33 8.49 -11.29
C GLY A 80 2.62 8.08 -10.57
N ILE A 81 2.79 6.77 -10.38
CA ILE A 81 4.07 6.15 -10.02
C ILE A 81 4.61 5.43 -11.25
N MET A 82 5.90 5.64 -11.55
CA MET A 82 6.56 5.07 -12.73
C MET A 82 6.52 3.53 -12.74
N LYS A 83 6.77 2.95 -13.91
CA LYS A 83 6.87 1.49 -14.11
C LYS A 83 7.79 0.81 -13.09
N HIS A 84 7.40 -0.39 -12.70
CA HIS A 84 8.12 -1.27 -11.79
C HIS A 84 9.57 -1.45 -12.23
N GLN A 85 9.83 -1.68 -13.52
CA GLN A 85 11.20 -1.91 -14.02
C GLN A 85 12.13 -0.71 -13.80
N GLU A 86 11.58 0.51 -13.80
CA GLU A 86 12.33 1.76 -13.62
C GLU A 86 12.39 2.20 -12.16
N LEU A 87 11.49 1.67 -11.32
CA LEU A 87 11.37 2.05 -9.93
C LEU A 87 12.44 1.36 -9.08
N VAL A 88 13.37 2.17 -8.57
CA VAL A 88 14.34 1.81 -7.53
C VAL A 88 14.03 2.68 -6.32
N VAL A 89 13.69 2.06 -5.19
CA VAL A 89 13.27 2.75 -3.97
C VAL A 89 14.35 2.62 -2.89
N SER A 90 14.78 3.75 -2.34
CA SER A 90 15.62 3.82 -1.15
C SER A 90 15.24 5.08 -0.37
N LEU A 91 14.45 4.88 0.68
CA LEU A 91 13.84 5.92 1.50
C LEU A 91 14.16 5.62 2.97
N PRO A 92 15.43 5.75 3.38
CA PRO A 92 15.92 5.23 4.66
C PRO A 92 15.34 5.94 5.91
N CYS A 93 14.74 7.12 5.74
CA CYS A 93 14.17 7.91 6.84
C CYS A 93 12.63 7.95 6.85
N LEU A 94 11.97 7.30 5.88
CA LEU A 94 10.54 7.44 5.68
C LEU A 94 9.75 6.65 6.73
N LYS A 95 8.95 7.38 7.52
CA LYS A 95 8.10 6.82 8.58
C LYS A 95 6.62 6.77 8.20
N ILE A 96 6.17 7.68 7.34
CA ILE A 96 4.77 7.81 6.95
C ILE A 96 4.66 7.83 5.43
N MET A 97 3.84 6.94 4.88
CA MET A 97 3.54 6.88 3.45
C MET A 97 2.02 6.83 3.22
N HIS A 98 1.47 7.84 2.56
CA HIS A 98 0.05 7.89 2.16
C HIS A 98 -0.06 7.92 0.64
N LEU A 99 -0.71 6.91 0.06
CA LEU A 99 -0.96 6.80 -1.37
C LEU A 99 -2.48 6.84 -1.61
N ASN A 100 -2.97 7.94 -2.15
CA ASN A 100 -4.38 8.18 -2.40
C ASN A 100 -4.64 8.20 -3.91
N ASN A 101 -5.38 7.21 -4.40
CA ASN A 101 -5.78 7.11 -5.81
C ASN A 101 -4.60 7.33 -6.78
N VAL A 102 -3.46 6.71 -6.45
CA VAL A 102 -2.26 6.81 -7.30
C VAL A 102 -2.36 5.81 -8.45
N TYR A 103 -1.91 6.23 -9.63
CA TYR A 103 -1.88 5.36 -10.80
C TYR A 103 -0.61 4.51 -10.80
N TYR A 104 -0.79 3.22 -11.11
CA TYR A 104 0.28 2.23 -11.25
C TYR A 104 0.26 1.65 -12.66
N ASP A 105 1.38 1.73 -13.37
CA ASP A 105 1.45 1.23 -14.74
C ASP A 105 1.59 -0.29 -14.81
N ASP A 106 2.36 -0.88 -13.88
CA ASP A 106 2.54 -2.34 -13.73
C ASP A 106 1.69 -2.92 -12.59
N GLY A 107 0.61 -2.21 -12.24
CA GLY A 107 -0.29 -2.55 -11.16
C GLY A 107 0.23 -2.27 -9.74
N PRO A 108 -0.68 -2.25 -8.74
CA PRO A 108 -0.37 -1.83 -7.38
C PRO A 108 0.49 -2.81 -6.60
N SER A 109 0.35 -4.12 -6.83
CA SER A 109 0.98 -5.16 -6.01
C SER A 109 2.51 -5.06 -6.03
N LYS A 110 3.12 -5.14 -7.21
CA LYS A 110 4.59 -5.12 -7.39
C LYS A 110 5.21 -3.80 -6.95
N ILE A 111 4.54 -2.69 -7.24
CA ILE A 111 5.01 -1.35 -6.86
C ILE A 111 4.97 -1.17 -5.34
N THR A 112 3.89 -1.62 -4.69
CA THR A 112 3.76 -1.52 -3.23
C THR A 112 4.82 -2.36 -2.54
N GLU A 113 5.09 -3.58 -3.00
CA GLU A 113 6.17 -4.42 -2.44
C GLU A 113 7.53 -3.71 -2.52
N LYS A 114 7.86 -3.10 -3.68
CA LYS A 114 9.09 -2.30 -3.83
C LYS A 114 9.15 -1.10 -2.90
N LEU A 115 8.04 -0.39 -2.73
CA LEU A 115 7.96 0.76 -1.83
C LEU A 115 8.24 0.33 -0.39
N LEU A 116 7.58 -0.72 0.08
CA LEU A 116 7.76 -1.24 1.44
C LEU A 116 9.18 -1.75 1.69
N LEU A 117 9.77 -2.49 0.75
CA LEU A 117 11.16 -2.96 0.84
C LEU A 117 12.18 -1.80 0.87
N GLY A 118 11.89 -0.71 0.17
CA GLY A 118 12.75 0.48 0.12
C GLY A 118 12.62 1.41 1.33
N CYS A 119 11.67 1.17 2.23
CA CYS A 119 11.38 2.02 3.40
C CYS A 119 11.57 1.25 4.73
N PRO A 120 12.82 0.99 5.17
CA PRO A 120 13.10 0.09 6.29
C PRO A 120 12.55 0.58 7.65
N VAL A 121 12.26 1.88 7.80
CA VAL A 121 11.78 2.49 9.04
C VAL A 121 10.30 2.92 8.98
N LEU A 122 9.55 2.42 7.99
CA LEU A 122 8.15 2.79 7.76
C LEU A 122 7.25 2.32 8.91
N GLU A 123 6.60 3.26 9.58
CA GLU A 123 5.71 2.99 10.71
C GLU A 123 4.23 3.06 10.34
N GLU A 124 3.88 3.88 9.34
CA GLU A 124 2.51 4.09 8.89
C GLU A 124 2.41 4.02 7.37
N PHE A 125 1.50 3.17 6.89
CA PHE A 125 1.18 3.02 5.48
C PHE A 125 -0.34 3.10 5.26
N THR A 126 -0.76 4.07 4.45
CA THR A 126 -2.16 4.25 4.08
C THR A 126 -2.28 4.19 2.57
N MET A 127 -3.20 3.35 2.09
CA MET A 127 -3.50 3.19 0.68
C MET A 127 -5.00 3.38 0.46
N MET A 128 -5.36 4.32 -0.40
CA MET A 128 -6.72 4.46 -0.92
C MET A 128 -6.73 4.22 -2.42
N ARG A 129 -7.67 3.42 -2.90
CA ARG A 129 -7.79 3.03 -4.30
C ARG A 129 -9.18 3.35 -4.83
N VAL A 130 -9.23 3.86 -6.05
CA VAL A 130 -10.46 3.89 -6.86
C VAL A 130 -10.34 2.76 -7.88
N PRO A 131 -11.33 1.87 -8.04
CA PRO A 131 -11.35 0.87 -9.09
C PRO A 131 -11.23 1.54 -10.47
N ASN A 132 -10.22 1.19 -11.25
CA ASN A 132 -10.07 1.67 -12.61
C ASN A 132 -10.79 0.74 -13.59
N PHE A 133 -11.44 1.32 -14.60
CA PHE A 133 -12.15 0.60 -15.66
C PHE A 133 -11.23 -0.25 -16.56
N ASP A 134 -9.92 0.05 -16.59
CA ASP A 134 -9.00 -0.46 -17.60
C ASP A 134 -8.02 -1.54 -17.09
N ASN A 135 -8.10 -1.94 -15.82
CA ASN A 135 -7.06 -2.79 -15.23
C ASN A 135 -7.42 -4.29 -15.29
N GLU A 136 -6.65 -5.02 -16.10
CA GLU A 136 -6.66 -6.48 -16.30
C GLU A 136 -6.18 -7.31 -15.08
N GLU A 137 -6.08 -6.74 -13.88
CA GLU A 137 -5.59 -7.46 -12.69
C GLU A 137 -6.72 -8.16 -11.91
N SER A 138 -7.46 -9.02 -12.59
CA SER A 138 -8.23 -10.05 -11.90
C SER A 138 -7.23 -10.98 -11.18
N HIS A 139 -7.38 -11.17 -9.85
CA HIS A 139 -6.59 -12.08 -9.00
C HIS A 139 -5.19 -11.59 -8.55
N SER A 140 -4.96 -10.28 -8.38
CA SER A 140 -3.70 -9.81 -7.79
C SER A 140 -3.68 -9.87 -6.25
N VAL A 141 -2.50 -10.14 -5.69
CA VAL A 141 -2.28 -10.22 -4.23
C VAL A 141 -1.42 -9.04 -3.78
N LEU A 142 -1.95 -8.19 -2.89
CA LEU A 142 -1.17 -7.17 -2.20
C LEU A 142 -0.41 -7.78 -1.04
N ARG A 143 0.92 -7.72 -1.09
CA ARG A 143 1.75 -8.23 0.00
C ARG A 143 2.31 -7.06 0.79
N VAL A 144 1.85 -6.96 2.03
CA VAL A 144 2.32 -5.96 2.99
C VAL A 144 3.29 -6.65 3.93
N ARG A 145 4.57 -6.65 3.55
CA ARG A 145 5.65 -7.21 4.37
C ARG A 145 6.50 -6.09 4.96
N SER A 146 6.51 -5.97 6.29
CA SER A 146 7.32 -4.95 6.98
C SER A 146 7.60 -5.32 8.41
N GLN A 147 8.85 -5.15 8.85
CA GLN A 147 9.27 -5.40 10.23
C GLN A 147 9.05 -4.19 11.16
N THR A 148 8.67 -3.04 10.61
CA THR A 148 8.57 -1.76 11.35
C THR A 148 7.18 -1.15 11.33
N LEU A 149 6.31 -1.63 10.44
CA LEU A 149 4.96 -1.10 10.26
C LEU A 149 4.11 -1.31 11.52
N LYS A 150 3.48 -0.23 11.99
CA LYS A 150 2.60 -0.18 13.18
C LYS A 150 1.15 0.13 12.79
N ILE A 151 0.94 0.85 11.70
CA ILE A 151 -0.38 1.30 11.23
C ILE A 151 -0.50 0.95 9.75
N PHE A 152 -1.56 0.21 9.40
CA PHE A 152 -1.90 -0.07 8.01
C PHE A 152 -3.37 0.26 7.72
N CYS A 153 -3.63 1.11 6.74
CA CYS A 153 -4.99 1.47 6.33
C CYS A 153 -5.16 1.18 4.85
N LEU A 154 -6.19 0.41 4.50
CA LEU A 154 -6.58 0.14 3.13
C LEU A 154 -8.04 0.56 2.91
N THR A 155 -8.29 1.37 1.89
CA THR A 155 -9.64 1.82 1.53
C THR A 155 -9.86 1.67 0.04
N PHE A 156 -10.98 1.08 -0.34
CA PHE A 156 -11.48 1.07 -1.71
C PHE A 156 -12.66 2.03 -1.82
N TYR A 157 -12.63 2.90 -2.82
CA TYR A 157 -13.77 3.76 -3.14
C TYR A 157 -14.81 2.96 -3.92
N TRP A 158 -16.08 3.24 -3.65
CA TRP A 158 -17.24 2.54 -4.19
C TRP A 158 -17.19 2.55 -5.73
N GLY A 159 -17.26 1.37 -6.33
CA GLY A 159 -17.27 1.19 -7.77
C GLY A 159 -17.89 -0.15 -8.12
N MET A 160 -18.77 -0.16 -9.12
CA MET A 160 -19.28 -1.42 -9.68
C MET A 160 -18.09 -2.22 -10.20
N TYR A 161 -18.12 -3.54 -10.02
CA TYR A 161 -17.21 -4.57 -10.56
C TYR A 161 -16.13 -5.13 -9.63
N SER A 162 -16.12 -6.46 -9.61
CA SER A 162 -15.33 -7.37 -8.80
C SER A 162 -13.92 -7.53 -9.35
N THR A 163 -12.97 -6.72 -8.88
CA THR A 163 -11.56 -7.15 -8.96
C THR A 163 -11.28 -8.00 -7.73
N VAL A 164 -11.12 -9.31 -7.95
CA VAL A 164 -10.74 -10.26 -6.89
C VAL A 164 -9.33 -9.88 -6.44
N PHE A 165 -9.25 -9.11 -5.36
CA PHE A 165 -8.01 -8.67 -4.75
C PHE A 165 -7.83 -9.43 -3.44
N SER A 166 -6.64 -9.98 -3.20
CA SER A 166 -6.31 -10.56 -1.89
C SER A 166 -5.25 -9.73 -1.21
N VAL A 167 -5.31 -9.64 0.10
CA VAL A 167 -4.30 -8.91 0.90
C VAL A 167 -3.61 -9.90 1.82
N GLU A 168 -2.28 -9.98 1.73
CA GLU A 168 -1.43 -10.78 2.61
C GLU A 168 -0.60 -9.83 3.47
N ILE A 169 -0.77 -9.88 4.79
CA ILE A 169 -0.05 -9.03 5.72
C ILE A 169 0.91 -9.86 6.57
N ASP A 170 2.19 -9.48 6.51
CA ASP A 170 3.27 -9.99 7.34
C ASP A 170 4.00 -8.81 7.99
N ALA A 171 3.40 -8.33 9.09
CA ALA A 171 3.88 -7.17 9.83
C ALA A 171 3.81 -7.42 11.34
N PRO A 172 4.85 -8.02 11.96
CA PRO A 172 4.78 -8.47 13.36
C PRO A 172 4.63 -7.35 14.39
N ARG A 173 4.88 -6.09 14.00
CA ARG A 173 4.73 -4.90 14.87
C ARG A 173 3.43 -4.12 14.61
N LEU A 174 2.55 -4.63 13.76
CA LEU A 174 1.29 -3.98 13.42
C LEU A 174 0.41 -3.88 14.65
N LYS A 175 -0.01 -2.65 15.00
CA LYS A 175 -0.85 -2.34 16.17
C LYS A 175 -2.25 -1.92 15.77
N TYR A 176 -2.38 -1.27 14.62
CA TYR A 176 -3.64 -0.79 14.08
C TYR A 176 -3.77 -1.21 12.62
N MET A 177 -4.93 -1.76 12.27
CA MET A 177 -5.29 -1.92 10.87
C MET A 177 -6.72 -1.45 10.62
N SER A 178 -6.94 -0.85 9.45
CA SER A 178 -8.27 -0.47 8.99
C SER A 178 -8.50 -0.91 7.54
N PHE A 179 -9.67 -1.49 7.30
CA PHE A 179 -10.13 -1.89 5.98
C PHE A 179 -11.51 -1.30 5.74
N ARG A 180 -11.64 -0.52 4.67
CA ARG A 180 -12.94 -0.08 4.13
C ARG A 180 -13.06 -0.64 2.73
N ASP A 181 -13.79 -1.72 2.58
CA ASP A 181 -13.62 -2.58 1.43
C ASP A 181 -14.86 -3.49 1.25
N ASP A 182 -15.51 -3.35 0.11
CA ASP A 182 -16.63 -4.21 -0.31
C ASP A 182 -16.22 -5.13 -1.48
N LEU A 183 -14.92 -5.14 -1.85
CA LEU A 183 -14.42 -5.66 -3.13
C LEU A 183 -13.34 -6.75 -3.01
N SER A 184 -12.57 -6.84 -1.92
CA SER A 184 -11.56 -7.88 -1.78
C SER A 184 -12.16 -9.29 -1.61
N ALA A 185 -11.45 -10.28 -2.15
CA ALA A 185 -11.84 -11.68 -2.05
C ALA A 185 -11.39 -12.35 -0.75
N GLY A 186 -10.55 -11.67 0.04
CA GLY A 186 -10.05 -12.16 1.32
C GLY A 186 -8.82 -11.41 1.80
N ILE A 187 -8.72 -11.27 3.13
CA ILE A 187 -7.59 -10.67 3.83
C ILE A 187 -6.96 -11.75 4.71
N VAL A 188 -5.67 -12.02 4.51
CA VAL A 188 -4.88 -12.97 5.29
C VAL A 188 -3.84 -12.21 6.08
N VAL A 189 -3.86 -12.36 7.41
CA VAL A 189 -2.88 -11.75 8.30
C VAL A 189 -2.11 -12.85 9.01
N LYS A 190 -0.81 -12.93 8.75
CA LYS A 190 0.04 -14.04 9.22
C LYS A 190 0.41 -13.95 10.70
N ASN A 191 0.50 -12.74 11.25
CA ASN A 191 0.90 -12.52 12.64
C ASN A 191 0.09 -11.38 13.25
N LEU A 192 -0.73 -11.72 14.25
CA LEU A 192 -1.63 -10.80 14.94
C LEU A 192 -1.15 -10.42 16.35
N SER A 193 0.03 -10.90 16.79
CA SER A 193 0.47 -10.81 18.19
C SER A 193 0.61 -9.40 18.76
N SER A 194 0.92 -8.40 17.92
CA SER A 194 1.04 -6.99 18.33
C SER A 194 -0.23 -6.16 18.08
N LEU A 195 -1.26 -6.75 17.46
CA LEU A 195 -2.42 -6.01 16.97
C LEU A 195 -3.36 -5.66 18.12
N VAL A 196 -3.68 -4.38 18.26
CA VAL A 196 -4.48 -3.84 19.36
C VAL A 196 -5.87 -3.39 18.87
N LYS A 197 -5.96 -2.91 17.63
CA LYS A 197 -7.22 -2.42 17.07
C LYS A 197 -7.35 -2.78 15.60
N ILE A 198 -8.55 -3.25 15.26
CA ILE A 198 -9.00 -3.49 13.90
C ILE A 198 -10.24 -2.64 13.67
N ASP A 199 -10.29 -1.93 12.57
CA ASP A 199 -11.45 -1.17 12.10
C ASP A 199 -11.87 -1.72 10.73
N LEU A 200 -12.97 -2.48 10.69
CA LEU A 200 -13.51 -3.08 9.47
C LEU A 200 -14.82 -2.36 9.14
N ASP A 201 -14.83 -1.67 8.01
CA ASP A 201 -16.01 -1.07 7.40
C ASP A 201 -16.27 -1.83 6.11
N THR A 202 -16.81 -3.04 6.26
CA THR A 202 -16.92 -4.04 5.21
C THR A 202 -18.16 -4.90 5.41
N ASP A 203 -18.85 -5.28 4.34
CA ASP A 203 -19.85 -6.36 4.37
C ASP A 203 -19.21 -7.78 4.36
N PHE A 204 -17.98 -7.98 4.89
CA PHE A 204 -17.23 -9.23 4.74
C PHE A 204 -17.63 -10.38 5.69
N ASN A 205 -17.63 -11.58 5.09
CA ASN A 205 -17.60 -12.87 5.78
C ASN A 205 -16.14 -13.19 6.18
N VAL A 206 -15.71 -12.77 7.38
CA VAL A 206 -14.33 -12.98 7.86
C VAL A 206 -14.15 -14.44 8.30
N ASN A 207 -13.43 -15.25 7.52
CA ASN A 207 -12.88 -16.52 8.01
C ASN A 207 -11.59 -16.23 8.78
N VAL A 208 -11.71 -16.04 10.10
CA VAL A 208 -10.54 -16.06 10.98
C VAL A 208 -10.19 -17.52 11.21
N ASP A 209 -9.08 -17.99 10.63
CA ASP A 209 -8.55 -19.31 10.99
C ASP A 209 -7.91 -19.20 12.39
N THR A 210 -8.73 -19.44 13.41
CA THR A 210 -8.33 -19.47 14.82
C THR A 210 -7.95 -20.87 15.30
N SER A 211 -7.62 -21.79 14.40
CA SER A 211 -7.31 -23.17 14.78
C SER A 211 -6.26 -23.20 15.92
N PRO A 212 -6.60 -23.75 17.10
CA PRO A 212 -5.62 -23.92 18.18
C PRO A 212 -4.52 -24.86 17.70
N LEU A 213 -3.27 -24.58 18.07
CA LEU A 213 -2.20 -25.57 17.94
C LEU A 213 -2.60 -26.80 18.76
N GLU A 214 -3.07 -27.86 18.11
CA GLU A 214 -3.32 -29.12 18.79
C GLU A 214 -1.99 -29.63 19.37
N PRO A 215 -1.96 -30.07 20.64
CA PRO A 215 -0.81 -30.77 21.17
C PRO A 215 -0.68 -32.09 20.41
N VAL A 216 0.50 -32.34 19.87
CA VAL A 216 0.85 -33.65 19.33
C VAL A 216 0.83 -34.65 20.48
N ASP A 217 -0.24 -35.45 20.56
CA ASP A 217 -0.27 -36.62 21.43
C ASP A 217 0.13 -37.85 20.61
N LEU A 218 1.38 -38.28 20.82
CA LEU A 218 1.91 -39.53 20.31
C LEU A 218 1.69 -40.60 21.36
N SER A 219 0.65 -41.42 21.22
CA SER A 219 0.68 -42.78 21.76
C SER A 219 -0.23 -43.77 21.01
N PRO A 220 0.13 -45.07 20.98
CA PRO A 220 -0.34 -46.03 19.97
C PRO A 220 -1.39 -47.03 20.47
N LEU A 221 -2.24 -47.49 19.54
CA LEU A 221 -3.07 -48.71 19.54
C LEU A 221 -4.35 -48.78 20.40
N SER A 222 -5.48 -48.99 19.72
CA SER A 222 -6.39 -50.16 19.89
C SER A 222 -7.50 -50.08 18.83
N LEU A 223 -7.49 -50.93 17.80
CA LEU A 223 -8.26 -52.18 17.72
C LEU A 223 -9.73 -52.03 18.12
N LEU A 224 -10.61 -52.08 17.12
CA LEU A 224 -11.89 -52.79 17.17
C LEU A 224 -12.27 -53.25 15.76
N GLU A 225 -11.93 -54.51 15.48
CA GLU A 225 -12.67 -55.36 14.55
C GLU A 225 -14.07 -55.66 15.12
N ASN A 226 -15.06 -55.70 14.22
CA ASN A 226 -16.21 -56.62 14.14
C ASN A 226 -17.10 -56.05 13.02
N GLY A 227 -17.20 -56.61 11.81
CA GLY A 227 -17.56 -57.99 11.47
C GLY A 227 -19.09 -58.08 11.40
N THR A 228 -19.75 -58.04 10.24
CA THR A 228 -20.28 -59.18 9.42
C THR A 228 -21.53 -58.65 8.69
N ALA A 229 -22.05 -59.10 7.54
CA ALA A 229 -21.70 -60.09 6.52
C ALA A 229 -22.60 -59.88 5.26
N ASP A 230 -22.12 -60.37 4.12
CA ASP A 230 -22.79 -61.03 2.98
C ASP A 230 -23.92 -60.35 2.14
N SER A 231 -23.73 -60.31 0.81
CA SER A 231 -24.02 -61.49 -0.05
C SER A 231 -23.67 -61.28 -1.56
N HIS A 232 -23.12 -62.36 -2.15
CA HIS A 232 -22.77 -62.71 -3.55
C HIS A 232 -23.72 -62.24 -4.69
N ILE A 233 -23.30 -61.87 -5.93
CA ILE A 233 -22.62 -62.61 -7.06
C ILE A 233 -23.53 -63.75 -7.61
N PRO A 234 -23.72 -63.99 -8.94
CA PRO A 234 -22.76 -64.08 -10.08
C PRO A 234 -22.69 -62.89 -11.03
#